data_AF-A0A353VS90-F1
#
_entry.id   AF-A0A353VS90-F1
#
_cell.length_a   1.000
_cell.length_b   1.000
_cell.length_c   1.000
_cell.angle_alpha   90.00
_cell.angle_beta   90.00
_cell.angle_gamma   90.00
#
_symmetry.space_group_name_H-M   'P 1'
#
loop_
_entity.id
_entity.type
_entity.pdbx_description
1 polymer ?
#
loop_
_entity_poly.entity_id
_entity_poly.type
_entity_poly.pdbx_seq_one_letter_code
_entity_poly.pdbx_strand_id
1 'polypeptide(L)'
;GYEVHIITARQKGRKEFFTLSERIVRHDLDTNDRMFLLKYRKRLDSLLRIIRPDITVTVCDNGLYAVTRCTDGSVKLGEFHFSHEKFMLKYGSNIFGRIYAAFRTKRLEKAVRKLDRFVVLTKADKEDWL
;
A
#
# COMPACT_ATOMS: atom_id res chain seq x y z
N GLY A 1 -18.22 9.20 -15.69
CA GLY A 1 -17.26 9.32 -14.57
C GLY A 1 -16.96 7.95 -14.03
N TYR A 2 -15.98 7.81 -13.13
CA TYR A 2 -15.64 6.52 -12.51
C TYR A 2 -16.32 6.38 -11.14
N GLU A 3 -16.66 5.15 -10.76
CA GLU A 3 -17.01 4.80 -9.39
C GLU A 3 -15.72 4.67 -8.56
N VAL A 4 -15.66 5.37 -7.43
CA VAL A 4 -14.42 5.47 -6.63
C VAL A 4 -14.69 5.03 -5.20
N HIS A 5 -13.92 4.05 -4.75
CA HIS A 5 -13.94 3.53 -3.39
C HIS A 5 -12.62 3.89 -2.69
N ILE A 6 -12.70 4.54 -1.54
CA ILE A 6 -11.55 4.76 -0.65
C ILE A 6 -11.65 3.79 0.51
N ILE A 7 -10.63 2.95 0.66
CA ILE A 7 -10.54 1.97 1.74
C ILE A 7 -9.42 2.40 2.70
N THR A 8 -9.77 2.57 3.97
CA THR A 8 -8.81 2.87 5.03
C THR A 8 -8.65 1.68 5.96
N ALA A 9 -7.46 1.54 6.56
CA ALA A 9 -7.25 0.54 7.59
C ALA A 9 -7.96 0.90 8.90
N ARG A 10 -7.93 2.19 9.27
CA ARG A 10 -8.38 2.70 10.58
C ARG A 10 -8.81 4.18 10.53
N GLN A 11 -9.90 4.51 9.85
CA GLN A 11 -10.46 5.87 9.94
C GLN A 11 -11.06 6.16 11.32
N LYS A 12 -11.71 5.16 11.93
CA LYS A 12 -12.32 5.21 13.27
C LYS A 12 -13.24 6.42 13.48
N GLY A 13 -14.05 6.75 12.47
CA GLY A 13 -14.98 7.88 12.51
C GLY A 13 -14.31 9.26 12.56
N ARG A 14 -12.98 9.35 12.37
CA ARG A 14 -12.30 10.65 12.20
C ARG A 14 -12.81 11.31 10.93
N LYS A 15 -12.90 12.64 10.92
CA LYS A 15 -13.19 13.39 9.70
C LYS A 15 -11.99 13.32 8.75
N GLU A 16 -12.26 13.31 7.46
CA GLU A 16 -11.24 13.48 6.44
C GLU A 16 -10.60 14.86 6.57
N PHE A 17 -9.30 14.93 6.30
CA PHE A 17 -8.60 16.21 6.32
C PHE A 17 -9.01 17.09 5.14
N PHE A 18 -9.22 16.48 3.97
CA PHE A 18 -9.71 17.16 2.77
C PHE A 18 -11.17 16.81 2.53
N THR A 19 -11.95 17.78 2.09
CA THR A 19 -13.32 17.55 1.65
C THR A 19 -13.30 16.66 0.40
N LEU A 20 -14.02 15.55 0.48
CA LEU A 20 -14.15 14.58 -0.58
C LEU A 20 -15.57 14.62 -1.13
N SER A 21 -15.71 14.41 -2.45
CA SER A 21 -17.02 14.34 -3.11
C SER A 21 -17.93 13.29 -2.48
N GLU A 22 -19.23 13.57 -2.44
CA GLU A 22 -20.26 12.62 -1.96
C GLU A 22 -20.37 11.38 -2.86
N ARG A 23 -19.90 11.45 -4.10
CA ARG A 23 -19.87 10.31 -5.03
C ARG A 23 -18.82 9.25 -4.68
N ILE A 24 -17.88 9.56 -3.78
CA ILE A 24 -16.81 8.64 -3.37
C ILE A 24 -17.34 7.76 -2.24
N VAL A 25 -17.36 6.44 -2.43
CA VAL A 25 -17.75 5.49 -1.38
C VAL A 25 -16.56 5.26 -0.46
N ARG A 26 -16.79 5.24 0.85
CA ARG A 26 -15.72 5.11 1.85
C ARG A 26 -15.92 3.84 2.67
N HIS A 27 -14.82 3.16 2.93
CA HIS A 27 -14.78 1.93 3.71
C HIS A 27 -13.71 2.05 4.78
N ASP A 28 -14.06 1.64 6.00
CA ASP A 28 -13.09 1.47 7.08
C ASP A 28 -13.01 0.00 7.45
N LEU A 29 -11.82 -0.58 7.36
CA LEU A 29 -11.59 -1.97 7.73
C LEU A 29 -11.47 -2.16 9.25
N ASP A 30 -11.38 -1.07 10.03
CA ASP A 30 -11.21 -1.02 11.48
C ASP A 30 -10.24 -2.09 12.01
N THR A 31 -9.02 -2.07 11.47
CA THR A 31 -8.01 -3.08 11.81
C THR A 31 -6.60 -2.52 11.73
N ASN A 32 -5.78 -2.89 12.70
CA ASN A 32 -4.39 -2.43 12.77
C ASN A 32 -3.53 -3.17 11.76
N ASP A 33 -3.32 -2.56 10.60
CA ASP A 33 -2.47 -3.02 9.50
C ASP A 33 -0.99 -3.19 9.90
N ARG A 34 -0.52 -2.47 10.93
CA ARG A 34 0.85 -2.60 11.46
C ARG A 34 1.03 -3.84 12.32
N MET A 35 0.05 -4.14 13.18
CA MET A 35 0.15 -5.22 14.17
C MET A 35 -0.52 -6.52 13.70
N PHE A 36 -1.59 -6.42 12.92
CA PHE A 36 -2.44 -7.53 12.50
C PHE A 36 -2.56 -7.61 10.98
N LEU A 37 -1.43 -7.60 10.28
CA LEU A 37 -1.38 -7.61 8.81
C LEU A 37 -2.21 -8.74 8.17
N LEU A 38 -2.26 -9.92 8.80
CA LEU A 38 -3.06 -11.04 8.29
C LEU A 38 -4.57 -10.77 8.39
N LYS A 39 -5.02 -10.16 9.49
CA LYS A 39 -6.42 -9.77 9.69
C LYS A 39 -6.81 -8.64 8.74
N TYR A 40 -5.93 -7.64 8.60
CA TYR A 40 -6.07 -6.57 7.62
C TYR A 40 -6.23 -7.12 6.21
N ARG A 41 -5.32 -8.01 5.78
CA ARG A 41 -5.40 -8.66 4.47
C ARG A 41 -6.72 -9.39 4.27
N LYS A 42 -7.15 -10.22 5.23
CA LYS A 42 -8.41 -10.97 5.09
C LYS A 42 -9.60 -10.04 4.91
N ARG A 43 -9.69 -8.97 5.70
CA ARG A 43 -10.77 -7.98 5.58
C ARG A 43 -10.71 -7.22 4.26
N LEU A 44 -9.52 -6.80 3.84
CA LEU A 44 -9.31 -6.14 2.55
C LEU A 44 -9.73 -7.04 1.39
N ASP A 45 -9.27 -8.30 1.36
CA ASP A 45 -9.60 -9.26 0.31
C ASP A 45 -11.10 -9.58 0.26
N SER A 46 -11.76 -9.74 1.42
CA SER A 46 -13.21 -9.90 1.49
C SER A 46 -13.95 -8.69 0.93
N LEU A 47 -13.54 -7.47 1.29
CA LEU A 47 -14.17 -6.25 0.81
C LEU A 47 -13.96 -6.06 -0.70
N LEU A 48 -12.74 -6.29 -1.21
CA LEU A 48 -12.45 -6.17 -2.64
C LEU A 48 -13.25 -7.20 -3.47
N ARG A 49 -13.51 -8.40 -2.95
CA ARG A 49 -14.39 -9.38 -3.62
C ARG A 49 -15.86 -8.97 -3.65
N ILE A 50 -16.30 -8.12 -2.72
CA ILE A 50 -17.66 -7.56 -2.73
C ILE A 50 -17.73 -6.40 -3.72
N ILE A 51 -16.77 -5.46 -3.66
CA ILE A 51 -16.72 -4.28 -4.54
C ILE A 51 -16.45 -4.69 -5.98
N ARG A 52 -15.61 -5.71 -6.20
CA ARG A 52 -15.12 -6.19 -7.51
C ARG A 52 -14.59 -5.04 -8.39
N PRO A 53 -13.62 -4.25 -7.92
CA PRO A 53 -13.10 -3.13 -8.70
C PRO A 53 -12.34 -3.63 -9.93
N ASP A 54 -12.33 -2.84 -11.00
CA ASP A 54 -11.44 -3.09 -12.15
C ASP A 54 -9.97 -2.83 -11.77
N ILE A 55 -9.74 -1.79 -10.95
CA ILE A 55 -8.41 -1.31 -10.54
C ILE A 55 -8.39 -1.07 -9.04
N THR A 56 -7.38 -1.60 -8.36
CA THR A 56 -7.07 -1.30 -6.96
C THR A 56 -5.74 -0.56 -6.89
N VAL A 57 -5.75 0.66 -6.35
CA VAL A 57 -4.55 1.47 -6.10
C VAL A 57 -4.19 1.43 -4.62
N THR A 58 -2.93 1.18 -4.28
CA THR A 58 -2.43 1.26 -2.91
C THR A 58 -1.29 2.28 -2.80
N VAL A 59 -1.35 3.13 -1.77
CA VAL A 59 -0.15 3.84 -1.33
C VAL A 59 0.75 2.82 -0.63
N CYS A 60 1.99 2.69 -1.08
CA CYS A 60 2.84 1.53 -0.83
C CYS A 60 3.45 1.48 0.59
N ASP A 61 2.60 1.26 1.59
CA ASP A 61 2.93 1.05 2.98
C ASP A 61 2.66 -0.42 3.42
N ASN A 62 1.94 -0.65 4.53
CA ASN A 62 1.44 -1.98 4.86
C ASN A 62 0.36 -2.48 3.89
N GLY A 63 -0.37 -1.55 3.25
CA GLY A 63 -1.33 -1.79 2.18
C GLY A 63 -0.75 -2.65 1.06
N LEU A 64 0.47 -2.34 0.64
CA LEU A 64 1.19 -3.09 -0.39
C LEU A 64 1.31 -4.58 -0.08
N TYR A 65 1.72 -4.92 1.15
CA TYR A 65 1.91 -6.33 1.54
C TYR A 65 0.61 -7.11 1.65
N ALA A 66 -0.52 -6.41 1.80
CA ALA A 66 -1.85 -7.02 1.80
C ALA A 66 -2.40 -7.13 0.37
N VAL A 67 -2.39 -6.03 -0.39
CA VAL A 67 -3.04 -5.96 -1.72
C VAL A 67 -2.41 -6.92 -2.72
N THR A 68 -1.09 -7.11 -2.67
CA THR A 68 -0.33 -8.05 -3.52
C THR A 68 -0.63 -9.52 -3.22
N ARG A 69 -1.52 -9.80 -2.27
CA ARG A 69 -1.99 -11.12 -1.88
C ARG A 69 -3.52 -11.23 -1.93
N CYS A 70 -4.22 -10.20 -2.38
CA CYS A 70 -5.66 -10.23 -2.65
C CYS A 70 -5.90 -10.89 -4.02
N THR A 71 -7.03 -11.58 -4.17
CA THR A 71 -7.34 -12.39 -5.36
C THR A 71 -8.68 -12.04 -5.96
N ASP A 72 -9.14 -10.80 -5.76
CA ASP A 72 -10.40 -10.27 -6.27
C ASP A 72 -10.41 -10.06 -7.80
N GLY A 73 -9.27 -10.20 -8.47
CA GLY A 73 -9.14 -10.15 -9.93
C GLY A 73 -8.87 -8.76 -10.50
N SER A 74 -8.88 -7.70 -9.68
CA SER A 74 -8.55 -6.36 -10.16
C SER A 74 -7.06 -6.22 -10.53
N VAL A 75 -6.78 -5.29 -11.43
CA VAL A 75 -5.42 -4.77 -11.65
C VAL A 75 -4.91 -4.10 -10.37
N LYS A 76 -3.67 -4.37 -9.97
CA LYS A 76 -3.02 -3.86 -8.75
C LYS A 76 -1.97 -2.81 -9.09
N LEU A 77 -2.25 -1.58 -8.70
CA LEU A 77 -1.36 -0.43 -8.82
C LEU A 77 -0.78 -0.08 -7.45
N GLY A 78 0.52 0.19 -7.40
CA GLY A 78 1.17 0.72 -6.21
C GLY A 78 1.78 2.09 -6.48
N GLU A 79 1.45 3.07 -5.65
CA GLU A 79 2.07 4.40 -5.64
C GLU A 79 3.05 4.49 -4.48
N PHE A 80 4.29 4.90 -4.75
CA PHE A 80 5.34 4.98 -3.74
C PHE A 80 5.86 6.41 -3.60
N HIS A 81 5.68 6.97 -2.39
CA HIS A 81 5.97 8.37 -2.09
C HIS A 81 7.27 8.57 -1.28
N PHE A 82 8.24 7.67 -1.45
CA PHE A 82 9.53 7.73 -0.77
C PHE A 82 10.65 7.36 -1.75
N SER A 83 11.90 7.55 -1.35
CA SER A 83 13.04 6.99 -2.07
C SER A 83 13.19 5.48 -1.81
N HIS A 84 13.83 4.78 -2.74
CA HIS A 84 14.19 3.36 -2.58
C HIS A 84 14.99 3.12 -1.29
N GLU A 85 15.93 4.02 -1.01
CA GLU A 85 16.85 3.94 0.14
C GLU A 85 16.23 4.27 1.51
N LYS A 86 14.92 4.53 1.61
CA LYS A 86 14.29 5.02 2.85
C LYS A 86 14.62 4.20 4.10
N PHE A 87 14.78 2.89 3.97
CA PHE A 87 15.10 2.02 5.12
C PHE A 87 16.57 2.13 5.52
N MET A 88 17.48 2.30 4.56
CA MET A 88 18.89 2.55 4.83
C MET A 88 19.07 3.90 5.53
N LEU A 89 18.40 4.95 5.05
CA LEU A 89 18.42 6.26 5.70
C LEU A 89 17.85 6.22 7.13
N LYS A 90 16.80 5.41 7.36
CA LYS A 90 16.13 5.34 8.66
C LYS A 90 16.86 4.48 9.70
N TYR A 91 17.46 3.36 9.28
CA TYR A 91 17.99 2.35 10.21
C TYR A 91 19.49 2.10 10.04
N GLY A 92 20.15 2.65 9.02
CA GLY A 92 21.51 2.31 8.64
C GLY A 92 22.65 2.84 9.53
N SER A 93 22.36 3.35 10.73
CA SER A 93 23.37 3.97 11.60
C SER A 93 24.36 2.99 12.24
N ASN A 94 24.03 1.70 12.29
CA ASN A 94 24.91 0.64 12.80
C ASN A 94 24.77 -0.66 11.99
N ILE A 95 25.65 -1.64 12.25
CA ILE A 95 25.70 -2.90 11.49
C ILE A 95 24.36 -3.65 11.51
N PHE A 96 23.76 -3.81 12.70
CA PHE A 96 22.47 -4.49 12.85
C PHE A 96 21.34 -3.74 12.11
N GLY A 97 21.37 -2.42 12.18
CA GLY A 97 20.42 -1.54 11.52
C GLY A 97 20.55 -1.58 9.98
N ARG A 98 21.77 -1.68 9.44
CA ARG A 98 22.02 -1.91 8.01
C ARG A 98 21.48 -3.25 7.53
N ILE A 99 21.67 -4.31 8.31
CA ILE A 99 21.10 -5.64 8.00
C ILE A 99 19.58 -5.59 8.00
N TYR A 100 18.98 -4.95 9.02
CA TYR A 100 17.53 -4.78 9.10
C TYR A 100 16.98 -3.94 7.93
N ALA A 101 17.64 -2.84 7.58
CA ALA A 101 17.30 -2.01 6.44
C ALA A 101 17.31 -2.80 5.13
N ALA A 102 18.41 -3.52 4.85
CA ALA A 102 18.53 -4.36 3.66
C ALA A 102 17.43 -5.43 3.57
N PHE A 103 17.08 -6.06 4.70
CA PHE A 103 15.96 -7.00 4.75
C PHE A 103 14.62 -6.32 4.39
N ARG A 104 14.36 -5.13 4.94
CA ARG A 104 13.14 -4.36 4.65
C ARG A 104 13.08 -3.90 3.20
N THR A 105 14.20 -3.45 2.63
CA THR A 105 14.31 -3.08 1.20
C THR A 105 14.01 -4.27 0.31
N LYS A 106 14.66 -5.42 0.53
CA LYS A 106 14.40 -6.65 -0.25
C LYS A 106 12.95 -7.11 -0.14
N ARG A 107 12.33 -6.98 1.04
CA ARG A 107 10.92 -7.33 1.23
C ARG A 107 10.00 -6.40 0.45
N LEU A 108 10.30 -5.11 0.40
CA LEU A 108 9.56 -4.11 -0.36
C LEU A 108 9.67 -4.38 -1.86
N GLU A 109 10.87 -4.57 -2.39
CA GLU A 109 11.12 -4.93 -3.80
C GLU A 109 10.32 -6.18 -4.21
N LYS A 110 10.37 -7.24 -3.40
CA LYS A 110 9.60 -8.46 -3.64
C LYS A 110 8.09 -8.25 -3.66
N ALA A 111 7.59 -7.26 -2.93
CA ALA A 111 6.17 -6.93 -2.92
C ALA A 111 5.80 -6.08 -4.14
N VAL A 112 6.61 -5.06 -4.47
CA VAL A 112 6.43 -4.21 -5.64
C VAL A 112 6.42 -5.02 -6.94
N ARG A 113 7.31 -6.02 -7.08
CA ARG A 113 7.37 -6.93 -8.25
C ARG A 113 6.08 -7.74 -8.49
N LYS A 114 5.14 -7.76 -7.55
CA LYS A 114 3.84 -8.46 -7.68
C LYS A 114 2.71 -7.54 -8.13
N LEU A 115 2.97 -6.24 -8.25
CA LEU A 115 2.00 -5.30 -8.78
C LEU A 115 1.98 -5.38 -10.30
N ASP A 116 0.82 -5.09 -10.88
CA ASP A 116 0.71 -4.91 -12.33
C ASP A 116 1.43 -3.65 -12.78
N ARG A 117 1.35 -2.58 -11.99
CA ARG A 117 2.04 -1.30 -12.24
C ARG A 117 2.55 -0.69 -10.94
N PHE A 118 3.73 -0.09 -11.02
CA PHE A 118 4.37 0.61 -9.92
C PHE A 118 4.67 2.05 -10.35
N VAL A 119 4.17 3.00 -9.58
CA VAL A 119 4.25 4.44 -9.85
C VAL A 119 5.11 5.10 -8.78
N VAL A 120 6.12 5.83 -9.24
CA VAL A 120 7.04 6.64 -8.43
C VAL A 120 6.91 8.11 -8.81
N LEU A 121 7.39 9.00 -7.95
CA LEU A 121 7.16 10.44 -8.09
C LEU A 121 8.08 11.12 -9.12
N THR A 122 9.27 10.57 -9.36
CA THR A 122 10.27 11.20 -10.23
C THR A 122 10.94 10.20 -11.18
N LYS A 123 11.58 10.73 -12.24
CA LYS A 123 12.41 9.92 -13.15
C LYS A 123 13.64 9.35 -12.44
N ALA A 124 14.24 10.10 -11.53
CA ALA A 124 15.37 9.65 -10.72
C ALA A 124 14.96 8.45 -9.83
N ASP A 125 13.83 8.54 -9.14
CA ASP A 125 13.31 7.39 -8.38
C ASP A 125 13.12 6.18 -9.30
N LYS A 126 12.57 6.38 -10.51
CA LYS A 126 12.38 5.26 -11.46
C LYS A 126 13.70 4.55 -11.75
N GLU A 127 14.80 5.28 -11.92
CA GLU A 127 16.13 4.69 -12.13
C GLU A 127 16.61 3.89 -10.92
N ASP A 128 16.35 4.35 -9.69
CA ASP A 128 16.68 3.62 -8.45
C ASP A 128 15.89 2.30 -8.29
N TRP A 129 14.77 2.16 -9.01
CA TRP A 129 13.88 0.99 -8.95
C TRP A 129 14.05 0.02 -10.12
N LEU A 130 14.86 0.34 -11.15
CA LEU A 130 15.17 -0.51 -12.31
C LEU A 130 16.28 -1.52 -11.98
#